data_AF-A0A5C5YE19-F1
#
_entry.id   AF-A0A5C5YE19-F1
#
_cell.length_a   1.000
_cell.length_b   1.000
_cell.length_c   1.000
_cell.angle_alpha   90.00
_cell.angle_beta   90.00
_cell.angle_gamma   90.00
#
_symmetry.space_group_name_H-M   'P 1'
#
loop_
_entity.id
_entity.type
_entity.pdbx_description
1 polymer ?
#
loop_
_entity_poly.entity_id
_entity_poly.type
_entity_poly.pdbx_seq_one_letter_code
_entity_poly.pdbx_strand_id
1 'polypeptide(L)'
;MKIARVLGNTTLSRMHPDLHAATLRCVEVVERIEDLDVPVPGNDLIVAWDLCGCGHGDLVALAEGPEAAAPFQPDVKPIDASIVAILDHLNIDPSN
;
A
#
# COMPACT_ATOMS: atom_id res chain seq x y z
N MET A 1 -8.29 -2.23 -6.48
CA MET A 1 -7.60 -2.29 -5.18
C MET A 1 -6.89 -3.62 -5.07
N LYS A 2 -5.70 -3.65 -4.46
CA LYS A 2 -4.91 -4.88 -4.23
C LYS A 2 -4.68 -5.07 -2.72
N ILE A 3 -4.50 -6.31 -2.28
CA ILE A 3 -4.02 -6.61 -0.93
C ILE A 3 -2.49 -6.63 -0.99
N ALA A 4 -1.85 -6.01 0.00
CA ALA A 4 -0.42 -5.98 0.13
C ALA A 4 0.02 -6.12 1.58
N ARG A 5 1.30 -6.45 1.80
CA ARG A 5 1.94 -6.51 3.11
C ARG A 5 2.99 -5.44 3.24
N VAL A 6 3.03 -4.72 4.36
CA VAL A 6 4.04 -3.71 4.61
C VAL A 6 5.38 -4.36 4.96
N LEU A 7 6.38 -4.19 4.10
CA LEU A 7 7.74 -4.67 4.34
C LEU A 7 8.61 -3.63 5.05
N GLY A 8 8.31 -2.34 4.91
CA GLY A 8 9.09 -1.29 5.55
C GLY A 8 8.72 0.11 5.10
N ASN A 9 9.68 1.02 5.28
CA ASN A 9 9.55 2.41 4.87
C ASN A 9 10.49 2.73 3.69
N THR A 10 10.11 3.74 2.91
CA THR A 10 10.95 4.31 1.86
C THR A 10 11.22 5.76 2.22
N THR A 11 12.49 6.13 2.34
CA THR A 11 12.88 7.52 2.60
C THR A 11 13.53 8.13 1.37
N LEU A 12 13.03 9.27 0.93
CA LEU A 12 13.59 10.00 -0.21
C LEU A 12 14.45 11.17 0.28
N SER A 13 15.74 11.18 -0.07
CA SER A 13 16.61 12.32 0.25
C SER A 13 16.21 13.60 -0.48
N ARG A 14 15.57 13.47 -1.65
CA ARG A 14 14.97 14.55 -2.42
C ARG A 14 13.64 14.03 -2.97
N MET A 15 12.59 14.82 -2.81
CA MET A 15 11.23 14.45 -3.21
C MET A 15 10.55 15.61 -3.94
N HIS A 16 9.46 15.30 -4.67
CA HIS A 16 8.62 16.35 -5.25
C HIS A 16 8.03 17.21 -4.12
N PRO A 17 8.01 18.56 -4.24
CA PRO A 17 7.50 19.44 -3.18
C PRO A 17 6.09 19.08 -2.72
N ASP A 18 5.22 18.63 -3.62
CA ASP A 18 3.84 18.25 -3.27
C ASP A 18 3.74 16.99 -2.40
N LEU A 19 4.81 16.20 -2.32
CA LEU A 19 4.90 15.00 -1.48
C LEU A 19 5.51 15.27 -0.10
N HIS A 20 5.85 16.51 0.27
CA HIS A 20 6.66 16.85 1.46
C HIS A 20 6.18 16.29 2.83
N ALA A 21 4.96 15.76 2.92
CA ALA A 21 4.40 15.13 4.11
C ALA A 21 4.06 13.64 3.91
N ALA A 22 4.57 13.03 2.83
CA ALA A 22 4.24 11.66 2.49
C ALA A 22 4.94 10.67 3.42
N THR A 23 4.14 9.82 4.06
CA THR A 23 4.66 8.61 4.72
C THR A 23 4.70 7.52 3.67
N LEU A 24 5.89 7.21 3.14
CA LEU A 24 6.04 6.22 2.07
C LEU A 24 6.38 4.86 2.65
N ARG A 25 5.60 3.85 2.24
CA ARG A 25 5.76 2.46 2.64
C ARG A 25 6.17 1.63 1.45
N CYS A 26 7.09 0.72 1.70
CA CYS A 26 7.43 -0.35 0.78
C CYS A 26 6.51 -1.53 1.09
N VAL A 27 5.68 -1.92 0.14
CA VAL A 27 4.69 -2.99 0.30
C VAL A 27 4.85 -4.04 -0.78
N GLU A 28 4.62 -5.29 -0.41
CA GLU A 28 4.63 -6.45 -1.29
C GLU A 28 3.18 -6.83 -1.62
N VAL A 29 2.84 -6.95 -2.90
CA VAL A 29 1.50 -7.40 -3.31
C VAL A 29 1.32 -8.88 -2.96
N VAL A 30 0.20 -9.19 -2.31
CA VAL A 30 -0.20 -10.58 -2.04
C VAL A 30 -1.04 -11.07 -3.21
N GLU A 31 -0.46 -11.90 -4.07
CA GLU A 31 -1.13 -12.40 -5.27
C GLU A 31 -2.08 -13.57 -5.01
N ARG A 32 -1.77 -14.39 -4.00
CA ARG A 32 -2.51 -15.61 -3.69
C ARG A 32 -2.88 -15.68 -2.22
N ILE A 33 -3.99 -16.35 -1.94
CA ILE A 33 -4.53 -16.51 -0.59
C ILE A 33 -3.55 -17.28 0.31
N GLU A 34 -2.80 -18.24 -0.25
CA GLU A 34 -1.86 -19.06 0.51
C GLU A 34 -0.65 -18.26 1.04
N ASP A 35 -0.41 -17.06 0.49
CA ASP A 35 0.71 -16.19 0.82
C ASP A 35 0.33 -15.11 1.86
N LEU A 36 -0.89 -15.18 2.44
CA LEU A 36 -1.41 -14.19 3.39
C LEU A 36 -0.65 -14.11 4.72
N ASP A 37 0.14 -15.11 5.07
CA ASP A 37 0.90 -15.14 6.32
C ASP A 37 2.42 -15.09 6.13
N VAL A 38 2.90 -15.17 4.88
CA VAL A 38 4.33 -15.31 4.59
C VAL A 38 4.73 -14.32 3.47
N PRO A 39 5.82 -13.55 3.65
CA PRO A 39 6.38 -12.76 2.55
C PRO A 39 6.98 -13.68 1.47
N VAL A 40 6.73 -13.38 0.21
CA VAL A 40 7.16 -14.18 -0.95
C VAL A 40 8.21 -13.41 -1.75
N PRO A 41 9.48 -13.86 -1.73
CA PRO A 41 10.51 -13.22 -2.53
C PRO A 41 10.16 -13.21 -4.01
N GLY A 42 10.19 -12.04 -4.63
CA GLY A 42 9.96 -11.86 -6.07
C GLY A 42 8.58 -11.37 -6.46
N ASN A 43 7.64 -11.22 -5.51
CA ASN A 43 6.37 -10.55 -5.76
C ASN A 43 6.56 -9.06 -6.06
N ASP A 44 5.55 -8.48 -6.70
CA ASP A 44 5.52 -7.05 -7.02
C ASP A 44 5.67 -6.20 -5.76
N LEU A 45 6.64 -5.29 -5.80
CA LEU A 45 6.96 -4.39 -4.71
C LEU A 45 6.60 -2.96 -5.12
N ILE A 46 5.73 -2.34 -4.33
CA ILE A 46 5.15 -1.03 -4.59
C ILE A 46 5.57 -0.06 -3.48
N VAL A 47 5.89 1.17 -3.86
CA VAL A 47 6.03 2.27 -2.91
C VAL A 47 4.70 3.01 -2.88
N ALA A 48 4.01 2.97 -1.74
CA ALA A 48 2.69 3.58 -1.57
C ALA A 48 2.71 4.67 -0.49
N TRP A 49 1.90 5.71 -0.68
CA TRP A 49 1.65 6.69 0.39
C TRP A 49 0.69 6.08 1.41
N ASP A 50 1.15 5.98 2.65
CA ASP A 50 0.38 5.56 3.82
C ASP A 50 -0.53 6.67 4.35
N LEU A 51 -1.84 6.49 4.18
CA LEU A 51 -2.88 7.38 4.72
C LEU A 51 -3.44 6.88 6.06
N CYS A 52 -3.05 5.69 6.52
CA CYS A 52 -3.67 4.99 7.65
C CYS A 52 -2.73 4.82 8.85
N GLY A 53 -1.42 5.03 8.68
CA GLY A 53 -0.42 4.87 9.73
C GLY A 53 -0.02 3.41 9.98
N CYS A 54 0.08 2.59 8.94
CA CYS A 54 0.39 1.17 9.05
C CYS A 54 1.81 0.88 9.59
N GLY A 55 1.96 -0.23 10.30
CA GLY A 55 3.21 -0.80 10.79
C GLY A 55 3.84 -1.83 9.84
N HIS A 56 5.03 -2.32 10.20
CA HIS A 56 5.68 -3.43 9.50
C HIS A 56 4.90 -4.73 9.73
N GLY A 57 4.67 -5.49 8.66
CA GLY A 57 3.93 -6.75 8.69
C GLY A 57 2.42 -6.61 8.49
N ASP A 58 1.87 -5.38 8.60
CA ASP A 58 0.43 -5.13 8.42
C ASP A 58 -0.01 -5.55 7.01
N LEU A 59 -1.17 -6.21 6.93
CA LEU A 59 -1.90 -6.41 5.69
C LEU A 59 -2.74 -5.16 5.41
N VAL A 60 -2.65 -4.67 4.17
CA VAL A 60 -3.23 -3.39 3.76
C VAL A 60 -3.93 -3.49 2.42
N ALA A 61 -4.89 -2.61 2.19
CA ALA A 61 -5.52 -2.42 0.89
C ALA A 61 -4.92 -1.21 0.16
N LEU A 62 -4.51 -1.42 -1.09
CA LEU A 62 -3.96 -0.39 -1.95
C LEU A 62 -5.02 0.12 -2.94
N ALA A 63 -5.15 1.44 -3.05
CA ALA A 63 -5.74 2.09 -4.21
C ALA A 63 -4.62 2.40 -5.22
N GLU A 64 -4.90 2.19 -6.51
CA GLU A 64 -3.94 2.38 -7.60
C GLU A 64 -4.50 3.38 -8.65
N GLY A 65 -3.60 4.03 -9.38
CA GLY A 65 -3.94 4.97 -10.44
C GLY A 65 -4.58 6.26 -9.92
N PRO A 66 -5.54 6.86 -10.65
CA PRO A 66 -6.16 8.12 -10.25
C PRO A 66 -6.82 8.09 -8.87
N GLU A 67 -7.34 6.94 -8.45
CA GLU A 67 -7.99 6.78 -7.15
C GLU A 67 -7.01 6.90 -5.98
N ALA A 68 -5.72 6.64 -6.21
CA ALA A 68 -4.69 6.84 -5.18
C ALA A 68 -4.50 8.32 -4.83
N ALA A 69 -4.74 9.23 -5.80
CA ALA A 69 -4.62 10.66 -5.62
C ALA A 69 -5.94 11.33 -5.22
N ALA A 70 -7.07 10.62 -5.33
CA ALA A 70 -8.41 11.16 -5.05
C ALA A 70 -8.56 11.79 -3.65
N PRO A 71 -7.95 11.27 -2.56
CA PRO A 71 -8.08 11.86 -1.22
C PRO A 71 -7.53 13.28 -1.09
N PHE A 72 -6.70 13.73 -2.03
CA PHE A 72 -6.01 15.03 -1.95
C PHE A 72 -6.72 16.15 -2.71
N GLN A 73 -7.89 15.88 -3.33
CA GLN A 73 -8.63 16.90 -4.06
C GLN A 73 -8.88 18.17 -3.22
N PRO A 74 -8.81 19.37 -3.83
CA PRO A 74 -8.59 19.64 -5.26
C PRO A 74 -7.13 19.52 -5.72
N ASP A 75 -6.17 19.40 -4.80
CA ASP A 75 -4.74 19.38 -5.10
C ASP A 75 -4.29 17.98 -5.53
N VAL A 76 -4.02 17.79 -6.82
CA VAL A 76 -3.58 16.48 -7.34
C VAL A 76 -2.13 16.23 -6.89
N LYS A 77 -1.92 15.16 -6.11
CA LYS A 77 -0.58 14.70 -5.73
C LYS A 77 -0.02 13.75 -6.80
N PRO A 78 1.30 13.80 -7.07
CA PRO A 78 1.93 12.91 -8.04
C PRO A 78 2.15 11.51 -7.42
N ILE A 79 1.06 10.82 -7.13
CA ILE A 79 1.05 9.48 -6.53
C ILE A 79 0.06 8.59 -7.30
N ASP A 80 0.45 7.35 -7.54
CA ASP A 80 -0.33 6.33 -8.23
C ASP A 80 -0.61 5.10 -7.37
N ALA A 81 -0.13 5.09 -6.11
CA ALA A 81 -0.41 4.07 -5.12
C ALA A 81 -0.56 4.67 -3.71
N SER A 82 -1.66 4.33 -3.02
CA SER A 82 -1.88 4.73 -1.63
C SER A 82 -2.47 3.58 -0.81
N ILE A 83 -2.07 3.50 0.45
CA ILE A 83 -2.69 2.60 1.43
C ILE A 83 -3.93 3.29 1.96
N VAL A 84 -5.08 2.67 1.74
CA VAL A 84 -6.41 3.24 2.08
C VAL A 84 -7.11 2.48 3.20
N ALA A 85 -6.62 1.29 3.58
CA ALA A 85 -7.10 0.55 4.74
C ALA A 85 -6.02 -0.40 5.29
N ILE A 86 -6.10 -0.65 6.60
CA ILE A 86 -5.43 -1.76 7.29
C ILE A 86 -6.47 -2.88 7.44
N LEU A 87 -6.07 -4.12 7.17
CA LEU A 87 -6.97 -5.27 7.14
C LEU A 87 -6.87 -6.06 8.45
N ASP A 88 -7.90 -5.95 9.30
CA ASP A 88 -7.93 -6.67 10.58
C ASP A 88 -8.27 -8.16 10.40
N HIS A 89 -9.22 -8.46 9.51
CA HIS A 89 -9.74 -9.80 9.29
C HIS A 89 -10.07 -10.04 7.82
N LEU A 90 -9.65 -11.20 7.31
CA LEU A 90 -10.02 -11.71 6.00
C LEU A 90 -10.87 -12.96 6.18
N ASN A 91 -12.10 -12.94 5.69
CA ASN A 91 -12.96 -14.11 5.66
C ASN A 91 -12.97 -14.67 4.23
N ILE A 92 -12.47 -15.89 4.08
CA ILE A 92 -12.26 -16.53 2.79
C ILE A 92 -13.22 -17.70 2.72
N ASP A 93 -14.07 -17.71 1.70
CA ASP A 93 -14.96 -18.83 1.42
C ASP A 93 -14.18 -19.89 0.62
N PRO A 94 -13.94 -21.09 1.17
CA PRO A 94 -13.17 -22.14 0.51
C PRO A 94 -13.95 -22.86 -0.62
N SER A 95 -15.20 -22.47 -0.88
CA SER A 95 -16.05 -23.13 -1.89
C SER A 95 -15.88 -22.61 -3.33
N ASN A 96 -14.94 -21.68 -3.56
CA ASN A 96 -14.61 -21.10 -4.87
C ASN A 96 -13.08 -20.96 -5.02
#